data_AF-A0A934FJ77-F1
#
_entry.id   AF-A0A934FJ77-F1
#
_cell.length_a   1.000
_cell.length_b   1.000
_cell.length_c   1.000
_cell.angle_alpha   90.00
_cell.angle_beta   90.00
_cell.angle_gamma   90.00
#
_symmetry.space_group_name_H-M   'P 1'
#
loop_
_entity.id
_entity.type
_entity.pdbx_description
1 polymer ?
#
loop_
_entity_poly.entity_id
_entity_poly.type
_entity_poly.pdbx_seq_one_letter_code
_entity_poly.pdbx_strand_id
1 'polypeptide(L)'
;PYQPGPDLWREFAFGESLKFVRDHDGELYRRGIYMFWKRSVLHPYLAVMDAPTRDVCTARRPVTNTPTQALALLNETLLVECARVLAQRVLLAEAADEMGRLTLAFRLVLARLPTQREASTLLALHADSLRHYQADAAAAKKLVSIGESARPARLDASQHAAWLCVCNALLNLDESLTKE
;
A
#
# COMPACT_ATOMS: atom_id res chain seq x y z
N PRO A 1 12.07 -6.59 1.00
CA PRO A 1 10.64 -6.31 0.72
C PRO A 1 9.77 -7.41 1.33
N TYR A 2 8.48 -7.15 1.59
CA TYR A 2 7.54 -8.22 1.90
C TYR A 2 7.54 -9.25 0.78
N GLN A 3 7.56 -10.53 1.14
CA GLN A 3 7.47 -11.64 0.20
C GLN A 3 6.22 -12.45 0.51
N PRO A 4 5.42 -12.83 -0.50
CA PRO A 4 4.39 -13.85 -0.32
C PRO A 4 5.06 -15.23 -0.17
N GLY A 5 5.02 -15.76 1.05
CA GLY A 5 5.48 -17.12 1.37
C GLY A 5 7.01 -17.28 1.46
N PRO A 6 7.50 -18.40 2.04
CA PRO A 6 8.90 -18.54 2.42
C PRO A 6 9.89 -18.88 1.30
N ASP A 7 9.46 -19.27 0.08
CA ASP A 7 10.37 -20.08 -0.78
C ASP A 7 10.32 -19.82 -2.30
N LEU A 8 9.72 -18.72 -2.80
CA LEU A 8 9.64 -18.43 -4.25
C LEU A 8 10.97 -18.57 -5.00
N TRP A 9 12.07 -18.10 -4.41
CA TRP A 9 13.38 -18.12 -5.06
C TRP A 9 14.19 -19.40 -4.83
N ARG A 10 13.75 -20.26 -3.91
CA ARG A 10 14.43 -21.51 -3.57
C ARG A 10 14.27 -22.54 -4.68
N GLU A 11 13.08 -22.64 -5.27
CA GLU A 11 12.78 -23.61 -6.34
C GLU A 11 13.66 -23.42 -7.59
N PHE A 12 14.11 -22.20 -7.84
CA PHE A 12 14.93 -21.85 -9.00
C PHE A 12 16.40 -21.60 -8.64
N ALA A 13 16.86 -21.95 -7.44
CA ALA A 13 18.24 -21.80 -7.00
C ALA A 13 19.06 -23.05 -7.35
N PHE A 14 20.20 -22.87 -8.02
CA PHE A 14 21.18 -23.94 -8.18
C PHE A 14 21.95 -24.09 -6.85
N GLY A 15 21.55 -25.06 -6.02
CA GLY A 15 22.14 -25.34 -4.71
C GLY A 15 21.51 -24.56 -3.54
N GLU A 16 21.89 -24.93 -2.30
CA GLU A 16 21.37 -24.35 -1.05
C GLU A 16 21.72 -22.86 -0.82
N SER A 17 22.48 -22.24 -1.72
CA SER A 17 23.20 -20.98 -1.46
C SER A 17 22.38 -19.69 -1.64
N LEU A 18 21.11 -19.74 -2.05
CA LEU A 18 20.29 -18.54 -2.28
C LEU A 18 18.93 -18.62 -1.57
N LYS A 19 18.95 -18.76 -0.24
CA LYS A 19 17.78 -18.51 0.60
C LYS A 19 17.56 -17.02 0.73
N PHE A 20 16.43 -16.52 0.27
CA PHE A 20 16.03 -15.14 0.55
C PHE A 20 15.67 -15.02 2.03
N VAL A 21 16.23 -14.00 2.69
CA VAL A 21 15.89 -13.62 4.06
C VAL A 21 15.30 -12.22 3.99
N ARG A 22 14.13 -12.04 4.60
CA ARG A 22 13.47 -10.74 4.64
C ARG A 22 14.23 -9.82 5.59
N ASP A 23 14.55 -8.63 5.12
CA ASP A 23 15.01 -7.54 6.00
C ASP A 23 13.90 -7.09 6.96
N HIS A 24 14.28 -6.45 8.06
CA HIS A 24 13.38 -5.98 9.11
C HIS A 24 13.62 -4.50 9.41
N ASP A 25 12.71 -3.88 10.16
CA ASP A 25 12.79 -2.50 10.60
C ASP A 25 13.02 -1.50 9.44
N GLY A 26 13.95 -0.55 9.60
CA GLY A 26 14.26 0.46 8.58
C GLY A 26 14.73 -0.13 7.25
N GLU A 27 15.37 -1.31 7.28
CA GLU A 27 15.90 -1.96 6.08
C GLU A 27 14.81 -2.60 5.21
N LEU A 28 13.64 -2.86 5.78
CA LEU A 28 12.47 -3.34 5.05
C LEU A 28 11.94 -2.29 4.06
N TYR A 29 12.06 -0.99 4.39
CA TYR A 29 11.43 0.14 3.69
C TYR A 29 12.37 0.84 2.69
N ARG A 30 13.11 0.08 1.89
CA ARG A 30 13.97 0.61 0.83
C ARG A 30 13.18 0.91 -0.44
N ARG A 31 13.68 1.85 -1.25
CA ARG A 31 13.12 2.11 -2.59
C ARG A 31 13.13 0.81 -3.41
N GLY A 32 12.11 0.60 -4.25
CA GLY A 32 11.97 -0.61 -5.06
C GLY A 32 13.19 -0.94 -5.95
N ILE A 33 14.00 0.05 -6.31
CA ILE A 33 15.28 -0.17 -7.05
C ILE A 33 16.34 -0.95 -6.25
N TYR A 34 16.20 -1.03 -4.92
CA TYR A 34 17.13 -1.71 -4.02
C TYR A 34 16.57 -3.03 -3.48
N MET A 35 15.46 -3.51 -4.02
CA MET A 35 14.91 -4.79 -3.62
C MET A 35 15.75 -5.95 -4.17
N PHE A 36 15.71 -7.08 -3.47
CA PHE A 36 16.29 -8.31 -3.99
C PHE A 36 15.69 -8.67 -5.35
N TRP A 37 16.55 -8.89 -6.34
CA TRP A 37 16.16 -9.17 -7.72
C TRP A 37 16.96 -10.36 -8.25
N LYS A 38 16.29 -11.50 -8.40
CA LYS A 38 16.87 -12.68 -9.05
C LYS A 38 16.63 -12.62 -10.55
N ARG A 39 17.67 -12.82 -11.37
CA ARG A 39 17.58 -12.69 -12.84
C ARG A 39 16.51 -13.61 -13.45
N SER A 40 16.34 -14.82 -12.92
CA SER A 40 15.40 -15.82 -13.44
C SER A 40 13.99 -15.72 -12.87
N VAL A 41 13.80 -15.04 -11.73
CA VAL A 41 12.51 -14.99 -11.02
C VAL A 41 12.31 -13.60 -10.45
N LEU A 42 11.45 -12.82 -11.13
CA LEU A 42 11.01 -11.52 -10.66
C LEU A 42 10.20 -11.67 -9.37
N HIS A 43 10.23 -10.62 -8.56
CA HIS A 43 9.31 -10.51 -7.44
C HIS A 43 7.86 -10.48 -7.96
N PRO A 44 6.89 -11.19 -7.33
CA PRO A 44 5.53 -11.30 -7.87
C PRO A 44 4.85 -9.94 -8.06
N TYR A 45 5.02 -9.03 -7.10
CA TYR A 45 4.51 -7.65 -7.23
C TYR A 45 5.11 -6.91 -8.44
N LEU A 46 6.42 -7.05 -8.70
CA LEU A 46 7.05 -6.42 -9.86
C LEU A 46 6.54 -7.03 -11.16
N ALA A 47 6.35 -8.36 -11.20
CA ALA A 47 5.80 -9.05 -12.35
C ALA A 47 4.37 -8.58 -12.66
N VAL A 48 3.51 -8.44 -11.64
CA VAL A 48 2.15 -7.89 -11.79
C VAL A 48 2.19 -6.46 -12.33
N MET A 49 3.17 -5.66 -11.91
CA MET A 49 3.32 -4.27 -12.36
C MET A 49 4.06 -4.16 -13.71
N ASP A 50 4.18 -5.22 -14.51
CA ASP A 50 4.86 -5.22 -15.83
C ASP A 50 6.35 -4.83 -15.76
N ALA A 51 7.07 -5.23 -14.71
CA ALA A 51 8.52 -5.05 -14.67
C ALA A 51 9.19 -5.86 -15.80
N PRO A 52 10.13 -5.26 -16.54
CA PRO A 52 10.77 -5.95 -17.66
C PRO A 52 11.59 -7.15 -17.20
N THR A 53 11.57 -8.20 -18.01
CA THR A 53 12.47 -9.34 -17.86
C THR A 53 13.87 -8.93 -18.35
N ARG A 54 14.91 -9.37 -17.64
CA ARG A 54 16.32 -8.97 -17.91
C ARG A 54 17.05 -9.95 -18.84
N ASP A 55 16.29 -10.68 -19.63
CA ASP A 55 16.72 -11.59 -20.68
C ASP A 55 16.77 -10.91 -22.05
N VAL A 56 15.91 -9.90 -22.28
CA VAL A 56 15.87 -9.10 -23.51
C VAL A 56 15.88 -7.59 -23.21
N CYS A 57 16.32 -6.80 -24.20
CA CYS A 57 16.29 -5.34 -24.08
C CYS A 57 14.83 -4.84 -24.11
N THR A 58 14.45 -4.02 -23.12
CA THR A 58 13.14 -3.34 -23.09
C THR A 58 13.36 -1.84 -23.29
N ALA A 59 13.12 -1.34 -24.51
CA ALA A 59 13.31 0.07 -24.85
C ALA A 59 12.19 0.97 -24.29
N ARG A 60 10.96 0.46 -24.21
CA ARG A 60 9.80 1.17 -23.67
C ARG A 60 8.94 0.22 -22.87
N ARG A 61 8.50 0.65 -21.69
CA ARG A 61 7.55 -0.09 -20.86
C ARG A 61 6.12 0.22 -21.31
N PRO A 62 5.22 -0.77 -21.41
CA PRO A 62 3.82 -0.50 -21.65
C PRO A 62 3.22 0.30 -20.48
N VAL A 63 2.28 1.20 -20.80
CA VAL A 63 1.38 1.79 -19.81
C VAL A 63 0.18 0.84 -19.73
N THR A 64 -0.14 0.35 -18.54
CA THR A 64 -1.15 -0.68 -18.34
C THR A 64 -1.86 -0.43 -17.03
N ASN A 65 -3.18 -0.70 -17.02
CA ASN A 65 -4.04 -0.61 -15.85
C ASN A 65 -4.95 -1.84 -15.85
N THR A 66 -4.39 -3.00 -15.51
CA THR A 66 -5.18 -4.23 -15.43
C THR A 66 -5.93 -4.33 -14.08
N PRO A 67 -7.10 -4.99 -14.04
CA PRO A 67 -7.76 -5.28 -12.77
C PRO A 67 -6.87 -6.00 -11.76
N THR A 68 -5.94 -6.84 -12.24
CA THR A 68 -4.95 -7.53 -11.40
C THR A 68 -3.96 -6.57 -10.75
N GLN A 69 -3.54 -5.51 -11.46
CA GLN A 69 -2.67 -4.46 -10.90
C GLN A 69 -3.40 -3.66 -9.83
N ALA A 70 -4.63 -3.22 -10.11
CA ALA A 70 -5.46 -2.53 -9.12
C ALA A 70 -5.70 -3.40 -7.88
N LEU A 71 -6.00 -4.69 -8.06
CA LEU A 71 -6.20 -5.64 -6.96
C LEU A 71 -4.91 -5.88 -6.16
N ALA A 72 -3.75 -5.96 -6.82
CA ALA A 72 -2.47 -6.09 -6.13
C ALA A 72 -2.19 -4.86 -5.27
N LEU A 73 -2.40 -3.66 -5.80
CA LEU A 73 -2.25 -2.42 -5.06
C LEU A 73 -3.18 -2.32 -3.85
N LEU A 74 -4.40 -2.86 -3.94
CA LEU A 74 -5.36 -2.87 -2.82
C LEU A 74 -4.96 -3.81 -1.68
N ASN A 75 -4.25 -4.91 -1.98
CA ASN A 75 -4.10 -6.05 -1.07
C ASN A 75 -2.67 -6.39 -0.68
N GLU A 76 -1.66 -5.87 -1.39
CA GLU A 76 -0.27 -6.16 -1.08
C GLU A 76 0.12 -5.56 0.29
N THR A 77 0.89 -6.30 1.09
CA THR A 77 1.18 -5.97 2.50
C THR A 77 1.87 -4.63 2.67
N LEU A 78 2.86 -4.31 1.83
CA LEU A 78 3.54 -3.02 1.82
C LEU A 78 2.56 -1.88 1.51
N LEU A 79 1.66 -2.07 0.54
CA LEU A 79 0.70 -1.03 0.13
C LEU A 79 -0.35 -0.78 1.22
N VAL A 80 -0.89 -1.85 1.81
CA VAL A 80 -1.82 -1.76 2.95
C VAL A 80 -1.14 -1.11 4.15
N GLU A 81 0.13 -1.44 4.41
CA GLU A 81 0.92 -0.79 5.45
C GLU A 81 1.17 0.69 5.15
N CYS A 82 1.50 1.06 3.91
CA CYS A 82 1.65 2.45 3.48
C CYS A 82 0.35 3.23 3.69
N ALA A 83 -0.80 2.65 3.30
CA ALA A 83 -2.12 3.23 3.55
C ALA A 83 -2.39 3.41 5.05
N ARG A 84 -1.99 2.43 5.88
CA ARG A 84 -2.11 2.52 7.34
C ARG A 84 -1.25 3.64 7.92
N VAL A 85 0.02 3.73 7.53
CA VAL A 85 0.93 4.75 8.05
C VAL A 85 0.50 6.16 7.57
N LEU A 86 -0.04 6.27 6.36
CA LEU A 86 -0.66 7.51 5.87
C LEU A 86 -1.89 7.88 6.70
N ALA A 87 -2.78 6.93 6.98
CA ALA A 87 -3.95 7.15 7.83
C ALA A 87 -3.57 7.59 9.25
N GLN A 88 -2.54 6.97 9.84
CA GLN A 88 -1.95 7.42 11.10
C GLN A 88 -1.47 8.86 11.01
N ARG A 89 -0.75 9.25 9.95
CA ARG A 89 -0.27 10.62 9.76
C ARG A 89 -1.41 11.62 9.68
N VAL A 90 -2.49 11.26 8.98
CA VAL A 90 -3.69 12.10 8.84
C VAL A 90 -4.45 12.22 10.16
N LEU A 91 -4.57 11.13 10.93
CA LEU A 91 -5.25 11.13 12.23
C LEU A 91 -4.48 11.89 13.32
N LEU A 92 -3.15 11.87 13.26
CA LEU A 92 -2.29 12.58 14.21
C LEU A 92 -2.08 14.05 13.86
N ALA A 93 -2.49 14.49 12.66
CA ALA A 93 -2.42 15.90 12.29
C ALA A 93 -3.49 16.71 13.01
N GLU A 94 -3.18 17.98 13.31
CA GLU A 94 -4.13 18.96 13.84
C GLU A 94 -5.09 19.43 12.73
N ALA A 95 -6.01 18.54 12.34
CA ALA A 95 -7.10 18.86 11.42
C ALA A 95 -8.40 19.09 12.22
N ALA A 96 -9.15 20.12 11.84
CA ALA A 96 -10.37 20.52 12.54
C ALA A 96 -11.50 19.50 12.40
N ASP A 97 -11.60 18.84 11.23
CA ASP A 97 -12.69 17.93 10.87
C ASP A 97 -12.24 16.86 9.85
N GLU A 98 -13.15 15.97 9.45
CA GLU A 98 -12.88 14.95 8.43
C GLU A 98 -12.51 15.55 7.06
N MET A 99 -13.06 16.72 6.70
CA MET A 99 -12.72 17.39 5.45
C MET A 99 -11.28 17.88 5.45
N GLY A 100 -10.80 18.43 6.56
CA GLY A 100 -9.41 18.85 6.75
C GLY A 100 -8.45 17.65 6.69
N ARG A 101 -8.83 16.53 7.30
CA ARG A 101 -8.08 15.27 7.22
C ARG A 101 -8.01 14.73 5.79
N LEU A 102 -9.13 14.73 5.07
CA LEU A 102 -9.18 14.31 3.68
C LEU A 102 -8.31 15.22 2.80
N THR A 103 -8.42 16.53 3.00
CA THR A 103 -7.62 17.52 2.28
C THR A 103 -6.13 17.29 2.49
N LEU A 104 -5.70 16.97 3.72
CA LEU A 104 -4.32 16.60 4.01
C LEU A 104 -3.91 15.33 3.26
N ALA A 105 -4.74 14.28 3.28
CA ALA A 105 -4.46 13.03 2.57
C ALA A 105 -4.27 13.27 1.07
N PHE A 106 -5.16 14.05 0.43
CA PHE A 106 -5.06 14.43 -0.97
C PHE A 106 -3.76 15.18 -1.28
N ARG A 107 -3.38 16.14 -0.45
CA ARG A 107 -2.15 16.90 -0.66
C ARG A 107 -0.89 16.05 -0.49
N LEU A 108 -0.93 15.05 0.39
CA LEU A 108 0.20 14.14 0.60
C LEU A 108 0.39 13.16 -0.56
N VAL A 109 -0.71 12.72 -1.20
CA VAL A 109 -0.66 11.70 -2.26
C VAL A 109 -0.64 12.33 -3.66
N LEU A 110 -1.56 13.27 -3.93
CA LEU A 110 -1.82 13.83 -5.25
C LEU A 110 -1.33 15.28 -5.41
N ALA A 111 -0.80 15.90 -4.35
CA ALA A 111 -0.34 17.29 -4.35
C ALA A 111 -1.38 18.34 -4.79
N ARG A 112 -2.68 18.01 -4.75
CA ARG A 112 -3.81 18.91 -5.07
C ARG A 112 -4.89 18.84 -4.00
N LEU A 113 -5.93 19.66 -4.16
CA LEU A 113 -7.15 19.61 -3.34
C LEU A 113 -8.16 18.62 -3.95
N PRO A 114 -8.99 17.96 -3.11
CA PRO A 114 -10.11 17.17 -3.61
C PRO A 114 -11.16 18.08 -4.26
N THR A 115 -11.76 17.61 -5.34
CA THR A 115 -13.01 18.19 -5.85
C THR A 115 -14.17 17.85 -4.91
N GLN A 116 -15.28 18.59 -5.02
CA GLN A 116 -16.45 18.35 -4.17
C GLN A 116 -17.01 16.93 -4.32
N ARG A 117 -16.97 16.36 -5.54
CA ARG A 117 -17.45 15.01 -5.83
C ARG A 117 -16.53 13.93 -5.24
N GLU A 118 -15.22 14.12 -5.35
CA GLU A 118 -14.25 13.20 -4.73
C GLU A 118 -14.38 13.23 -3.20
N ALA A 119 -14.52 14.43 -2.64
CA ALA A 119 -14.67 14.60 -1.21
C ALA A 119 -15.94 13.93 -0.68
N SER A 120 -17.08 14.13 -1.33
CA SER A 120 -18.33 13.48 -0.92
C SER A 120 -18.25 11.96 -1.00
N THR A 121 -17.62 11.43 -2.05
CA THR A 121 -17.48 9.97 -2.25
C THR A 121 -16.58 9.34 -1.20
N LEU A 122 -15.42 9.95 -0.93
CA LEU A 122 -14.45 9.39 0.02
C LEU A 122 -14.88 9.56 1.48
N LEU A 123 -15.61 10.63 1.80
CA LEU A 123 -16.22 10.79 3.13
C LEU A 123 -17.36 9.80 3.36
N ALA A 124 -18.13 9.45 2.32
CA ALA A 124 -19.10 8.37 2.39
C ALA A 124 -18.41 7.02 2.64
N LEU A 125 -17.34 6.71 1.90
CA LEU A 125 -16.51 5.51 2.14
C LEU A 125 -15.97 5.47 3.57
N HIS A 126 -15.50 6.60 4.09
CA HIS A 126 -15.03 6.71 5.48
C HIS A 126 -16.15 6.38 6.47
N ALA A 127 -17.32 7.00 6.32
CA ALA A 127 -18.45 6.77 7.20
C ALA A 127 -18.93 5.32 7.18
N ASP A 128 -18.98 4.69 6.01
CA ASP A 128 -19.34 3.28 5.84
C ASP A 128 -18.31 2.35 6.50
N SER A 129 -17.02 2.60 6.25
CA SER A 129 -15.93 1.85 6.84
C SER A 129 -15.92 1.99 8.37
N LEU A 130 -16.16 3.19 8.88
CA LEU A 130 -16.21 3.44 10.33
C LEU A 130 -17.36 2.67 10.97
N ARG A 131 -18.56 2.70 10.40
CA ARG A 131 -19.71 1.91 10.89
C ARG A 131 -19.38 0.42 10.91
N HIS A 132 -18.77 -0.10 9.85
CA HIS A 132 -18.37 -1.51 9.78
C HIS A 132 -17.37 -1.88 10.88
N TYR A 133 -16.29 -1.11 11.04
CA TYR A 133 -15.25 -1.41 12.02
C TYR A 133 -15.61 -1.06 13.47
N GLN A 134 -16.64 -0.24 13.70
CA GLN A 134 -17.25 -0.08 15.02
C GLN A 134 -18.10 -1.29 15.39
N ALA A 135 -18.79 -1.89 14.42
CA ALA A 135 -19.54 -3.13 14.63
C ALA A 135 -18.62 -4.36 14.80
N ASP A 136 -17.47 -4.38 14.12
CA ASP A 136 -16.47 -5.45 14.23
C ASP A 136 -15.08 -4.90 14.59
N ALA A 137 -14.85 -4.75 15.90
CA ALA A 137 -13.57 -4.29 16.43
C ALA A 137 -12.42 -5.31 16.21
N ALA A 138 -12.72 -6.59 16.00
CA ALA A 138 -11.71 -7.60 15.74
C ALA A 138 -11.16 -7.45 14.31
N ALA A 139 -12.05 -7.25 13.33
CA ALA A 139 -11.67 -6.91 11.96
C ALA A 139 -10.84 -5.62 11.90
N ALA A 140 -11.25 -4.60 12.65
CA ALA A 140 -10.51 -3.34 12.74
C ALA A 140 -9.07 -3.56 13.22
N LYS A 141 -8.89 -4.31 14.31
CA LYS A 141 -7.57 -4.64 14.87
C LYS A 141 -6.72 -5.45 13.90
N LYS A 142 -7.31 -6.44 13.21
CA LYS A 142 -6.62 -7.26 12.20
C LYS A 142 -6.09 -6.42 11.05
N LEU A 143 -6.90 -5.50 10.53
CA LEU A 143 -6.52 -4.64 9.41
C LEU A 143 -5.39 -3.68 9.79
N VAL A 144 -5.50 -3.00 10.94
CA VAL A 144 -4.48 -2.04 11.40
C VAL A 144 -3.24 -2.70 12.00
N SER A 145 -3.18 -4.03 12.09
CA SER A 145 -1.99 -4.78 12.45
C SER A 145 -1.20 -5.27 11.23
N ILE A 146 -1.65 -4.99 10.01
CA ILE A 146 -0.93 -5.39 8.80
C ILE A 146 0.36 -4.56 8.65
N GLY A 147 1.44 -5.26 8.33
CA GLY A 147 2.79 -4.70 8.24
C GLY A 147 3.58 -4.74 9.56
N GLU A 148 4.85 -4.36 9.48
CA GLU A 148 5.83 -4.44 10.57
C GLU A 148 5.91 -3.14 11.38
N SER A 149 5.55 -2.00 10.78
CA SER A 149 5.67 -0.69 11.41
C SER A 149 4.74 -0.55 12.61
N ALA A 150 5.29 -0.02 13.70
CA ALA A 150 4.55 0.15 14.95
C ALA A 150 3.36 1.10 14.78
N ARG A 151 2.24 0.76 15.42
CA ARG A 151 1.05 1.61 15.51
C ARG A 151 1.02 2.32 16.88
N PRO A 152 0.74 3.63 16.93
CA PRO A 152 0.49 4.34 18.18
C PRO A 152 -0.74 3.79 18.90
N ALA A 153 -0.56 3.37 20.16
CA ALA A 153 -1.64 2.82 20.98
C ALA A 153 -2.78 3.82 21.27
N ARG A 154 -2.49 5.12 21.19
CA ARG A 154 -3.47 6.21 21.41
C ARG A 154 -4.53 6.35 20.32
N LEU A 155 -4.30 5.79 19.13
CA LEU A 155 -5.26 5.86 18.04
C LEU A 155 -6.35 4.82 18.23
N ASP A 156 -7.61 5.19 18.05
CA ASP A 156 -8.70 4.21 18.00
C ASP A 156 -8.54 3.28 16.79
N ALA A 157 -8.78 1.97 16.99
CA ALA A 157 -8.59 0.97 15.95
C ALA A 157 -9.60 1.12 14.81
N SER A 158 -10.86 1.43 15.15
CA SER A 158 -11.94 1.54 14.17
C SER A 158 -11.78 2.81 13.33
N GLN A 159 -11.45 3.95 13.96
CA GLN A 159 -11.12 5.18 13.22
C GLN A 159 -9.90 5.00 12.32
N HIS A 160 -8.84 4.34 12.82
CA HIS A 160 -7.64 4.10 12.03
C HIS A 160 -7.91 3.17 10.84
N ALA A 161 -8.71 2.11 11.02
CA ALA A 161 -9.13 1.22 9.95
C ALA A 161 -9.97 1.96 8.88
N ALA A 162 -10.88 2.85 9.30
CA ALA A 162 -11.70 3.64 8.38
C ALA A 162 -10.85 4.59 7.53
N TRP A 163 -9.91 5.33 8.14
CA TRP A 163 -8.99 6.19 7.39
C TRP A 163 -8.01 5.41 6.53
N LEU A 164 -7.62 4.20 6.94
CA LEU A 164 -6.82 3.30 6.12
C LEU A 164 -7.55 2.96 4.82
N CYS A 165 -8.85 2.65 4.85
CA CYS A 165 -9.64 2.40 3.63
C CYS A 165 -9.61 3.60 2.67
N VAL A 166 -9.77 4.83 3.18
CA VAL A 166 -9.68 6.05 2.37
C VAL A 166 -8.29 6.22 1.77
N CYS A 167 -7.25 6.05 2.59
CA CYS A 167 -5.86 6.18 2.14
C CYS A 167 -5.49 5.11 1.11
N ASN A 168 -5.99 3.88 1.27
CA ASN A 168 -5.78 2.79 0.33
C ASN A 168 -6.46 3.10 -1.01
N ALA A 169 -7.70 3.62 -0.98
CA ALA A 169 -8.38 4.07 -2.20
C ALA A 169 -7.59 5.17 -2.92
N LEU A 170 -7.04 6.15 -2.19
CA LEU A 170 -6.20 7.21 -2.78
C LEU A 170 -4.91 6.67 -3.40
N LEU A 171 -4.23 5.74 -2.73
CA LEU A 171 -3.01 5.09 -3.24
C LEU A 171 -3.28 4.12 -4.40
N ASN A 172 -4.54 3.80 -4.67
CA ASN A 172 -4.95 2.95 -5.79
C ASN A 172 -5.34 3.75 -7.04
N LEU A 173 -5.43 5.08 -6.95
CA LEU A 173 -5.77 5.92 -8.10
C LEU A 173 -4.64 5.88 -9.13
N ASP A 174 -5.01 5.89 -10.40
CA ASP A 174 -4.09 6.03 -11.53
C ASP A 174 -3.22 7.30 -11.39
N GLU A 175 -3.81 8.42 -10.97
CA GLU A 175 -3.09 9.68 -10.69
C GLU A 175 -2.00 9.53 -9.62
N SER A 176 -2.14 8.58 -8.69
CA SER A 176 -1.12 8.31 -7.66
C SER A 176 0.02 7.43 -8.19
N LEU A 177 -0.25 6.60 -9.19
CA LEU A 177 0.67 5.59 -9.71
C LEU A 177 1.48 6.10 -10.90
N THR A 178 0.85 6.88 -11.76
CA THR A 178 1.42 7.40 -13.00
C THR A 178 1.41 8.91 -12.99
N LYS A 179 2.55 9.52 -13.35
CA LYS A 179 2.59 10.94 -13.68
C LYS A 179 2.03 11.11 -15.09
N GLU A 180 0.90 11.80 -15.20
CA GLU A 180 0.42 12.35 -16.48
C GLU A 180 1.20 13.60 -16.89
#